data_AF-J9D4S8-F1
#
_entry.id   AF-J9D4S8-F1
#
_cell.length_a   1.000
_cell.length_b   1.000
_cell.length_c   1.000
_cell.angle_alpha   90.00
_cell.angle_beta   90.00
_cell.angle_gamma   90.00
#
_symmetry.space_group_name_H-M   'P 1'
#
loop_
_entity.id
_entity.type
_entity.pdbx_description
1 polymer ?
#
loop_
_entity_poly.entity_id
_entity_poly.type
_entity_poly.pdbx_seq_one_letter_code
_entity_poly.pdbx_strand_id
1 'polypeptide(L)'
;MHPKIFGGILGRRELADDQAQMQQYEIPEIDLVIVDLYPFEQTVASGASDADIIEKIDIGGVSLIRAGAKNFNDVVIVPSKAEYKPLTRHRNEKWCTN
;
A
#
# COMPACT_ATOMS: atom_id res chain seq x y z
N MET A 1 9.69 -1.92 -7.85
CA MET A 1 8.27 -1.88 -8.29
C MET A 1 8.02 -3.05 -9.22
N HIS A 2 6.97 -3.85 -9.01
CA HIS A 2 6.71 -5.04 -9.82
C HIS A 2 5.24 -5.15 -10.23
N PRO A 3 4.92 -5.47 -11.50
CA PRO A 3 3.54 -5.56 -11.98
C PRO A 3 2.66 -6.53 -11.17
N LYS A 4 3.21 -7.65 -10.69
CA LYS A 4 2.42 -8.58 -9.83
C LYS A 4 2.00 -7.98 -8.49
N ILE A 5 2.73 -6.99 -7.96
CA ILE A 5 2.33 -6.31 -6.71
C ILE A 5 1.31 -5.22 -7.01
N PHE A 6 1.61 -4.34 -7.99
CA PHE A 6 0.71 -3.24 -8.31
C PHE A 6 -0.58 -3.70 -8.98
N GLY A 7 -0.54 -4.77 -9.79
CA GLY A 7 -1.72 -5.40 -10.36
C GLY A 7 -2.62 -6.01 -9.28
N GLY A 8 -2.04 -6.62 -8.25
CA GLY A 8 -2.80 -7.14 -7.11
C GLY A 8 -3.46 -6.04 -6.28
N ILE A 9 -2.83 -4.86 -6.18
CA ILE A 9 -3.37 -3.70 -5.46
C ILE A 9 -4.41 -2.93 -6.30
N LEU A 10 -4.18 -2.78 -7.61
CA LEU A 10 -4.96 -1.90 -8.48
C LEU A 10 -6.04 -2.62 -9.30
N GLY A 11 -6.04 -3.95 -9.30
CA GLY A 11 -7.04 -4.75 -9.98
C GLY A 11 -8.43 -4.49 -9.40
N ARG A 12 -9.37 -4.08 -10.25
CA ARG A 12 -10.76 -3.84 -9.84
C ARG A 12 -11.53 -5.14 -9.92
N ARG A 13 -12.15 -5.54 -8.80
CA ARG A 13 -12.81 -6.86 -8.70
C ARG A 13 -14.10 -6.95 -9.49
N GLU A 14 -14.80 -5.82 -9.60
CA GLU A 14 -16.07 -5.71 -10.33
C GLU A 14 -15.89 -5.55 -11.85
N LEU A 15 -14.66 -5.43 -12.37
CA LEU A 15 -14.42 -5.29 -13.80
C LEU A 15 -13.88 -6.59 -14.41
N ALA A 16 -14.71 -7.23 -15.24
CA ALA A 16 -14.38 -8.50 -15.89
C ALA A 16 -13.06 -8.48 -16.67
N ASP A 17 -12.73 -7.37 -17.33
CA ASP A 17 -11.49 -7.22 -18.10
C ASP A 17 -10.25 -7.25 -17.19
N ASP A 18 -10.29 -6.57 -16.04
CA ASP A 18 -9.18 -6.56 -15.07
C ASP A 18 -8.99 -7.98 -14.50
N GLN A 19 -10.08 -8.66 -14.13
CA GLN A 19 -10.08 -10.03 -13.61
C GLN A 19 -9.48 -11.03 -14.61
N ALA A 20 -9.87 -10.94 -15.88
CA ALA A 20 -9.32 -11.79 -16.94
C ALA A 20 -7.81 -11.58 -17.11
N GLN A 21 -7.34 -10.32 -17.09
CA GLN A 21 -5.91 -10.01 -17.17
C GLN A 21 -5.14 -10.52 -15.95
N MET A 22 -5.66 -10.31 -14.74
CA MET A 22 -5.02 -10.79 -13.52
C MET A 22 -4.89 -12.30 -13.51
N GLN A 23 -5.91 -13.03 -13.97
CA GLN A 23 -5.85 -14.48 -14.12
C GLN A 23 -4.81 -14.90 -15.18
N GLN A 24 -4.81 -14.26 -16.35
CA GLN A 24 -3.86 -14.55 -17.43
C GLN A 24 -2.39 -14.41 -16.99
N TYR A 25 -2.08 -13.42 -16.16
CA TYR A 25 -0.71 -13.13 -15.71
C TYR A 25 -0.40 -13.69 -14.31
N GLU A 26 -1.30 -14.50 -13.75
CA GLU A 26 -1.18 -15.09 -12.41
C GLU A 26 -0.84 -14.03 -11.36
N ILE A 27 -1.66 -12.98 -11.32
CA ILE A 27 -1.55 -11.86 -10.40
C ILE A 27 -2.53 -12.11 -9.25
N PRO A 28 -2.04 -12.31 -8.02
CA PRO A 28 -2.91 -12.47 -6.86
C PRO A 28 -3.54 -11.14 -6.45
N GLU A 29 -4.74 -11.18 -5.89
CA GLU A 29 -5.37 -10.03 -5.26
C GLU A 29 -4.65 -9.64 -3.96
N ILE A 30 -4.68 -8.35 -3.62
CA ILE A 30 -4.13 -7.81 -2.37
C ILE A 30 -5.22 -6.99 -1.66
N ASP A 31 -5.74 -7.50 -0.55
CA ASP A 31 -6.80 -6.84 0.22
C ASP A 31 -6.29 -5.76 1.18
N LEU A 32 -5.03 -5.87 1.61
CA LEU A 32 -4.44 -5.03 2.65
C LEU A 32 -2.99 -4.68 2.32
N VAL A 33 -2.71 -3.38 2.32
CA VAL A 33 -1.36 -2.83 2.22
C VAL A 33 -1.03 -2.13 3.53
N ILE A 34 0.06 -2.52 4.16
CA ILE A 34 0.62 -1.85 5.32
C ILE A 34 2.03 -1.40 4.97
N VAL A 35 2.31 -0.11 5.13
CA VAL A 35 3.62 0.46 4.78
C VAL A 35 3.92 1.64 5.69
N ASP A 36 5.16 1.72 6.17
CA ASP A 36 5.69 2.90 6.84
C ASP A 36 6.75 3.53 5.93
N LEU A 37 6.80 4.86 5.88
CA LEU A 37 7.85 5.60 5.18
C LEU A 37 9.08 5.76 6.08
N TYR A 38 10.26 5.88 5.46
CA TYR A 38 11.44 6.36 6.18
C TYR A 38 11.20 7.77 6.74
N PRO A 39 11.68 8.08 7.96
CA PRO A 39 11.49 9.39 8.58
C PRO A 39 12.41 10.43 7.94
N PHE A 40 12.03 10.92 6.76
CA PHE A 40 12.82 11.85 5.97
C PHE A 40 13.12 13.15 6.72
N GLU A 41 12.11 13.76 7.35
CA GLU A 41 12.26 14.99 8.13
C GLU A 41 13.29 14.85 9.27
N GLN A 42 13.30 13.68 9.95
CA GLN A 42 14.27 13.40 11.01
C GLN A 42 15.69 13.26 10.47
N THR A 43 15.85 12.69 9.27
CA THR A 43 17.14 12.54 8.59
C THR A 43 17.72 13.90 8.19
N VAL A 44 16.87 14.82 7.70
CA VAL A 44 17.29 16.20 7.40
C VAL A 44 17.69 16.92 8.69
N ALA A 45 16.86 16.82 9.74
CA ALA A 45 17.11 17.48 11.02
C ALA A 45 18.34 16.97 11.76
N SER A 46 18.80 15.75 11.49
CA SER A 46 20.00 15.19 12.11
C SER A 46 21.32 15.76 11.58
N GLY A 47 21.28 16.59 10.53
CA GLY A 47 22.47 17.10 9.87
C GLY A 47 23.23 16.03 9.06
N ALA A 48 22.50 15.03 8.56
CA ALA A 48 23.07 14.01 7.68
C ALA A 48 23.58 14.64 6.37
N SER A 49 24.50 13.95 5.67
CA SER A 49 24.99 14.45 4.40
C SER A 49 23.87 14.47 3.34
N ASP A 50 24.01 15.31 2.32
CA ASP A 50 23.04 15.35 1.21
C ASP A 50 22.86 13.96 0.56
N ALA A 51 23.95 13.19 0.45
CA ALA A 51 23.90 11.82 -0.07
C ALA A 51 23.04 10.90 0.81
N ASP A 52 23.20 10.99 2.14
CA ASP A 52 22.40 10.20 3.09
C ASP A 52 20.92 10.60 3.06
N ILE A 53 20.64 11.91 2.93
CA ILE A 53 19.27 12.43 2.82
C ILE A 53 18.61 11.92 1.53
N ILE A 54 19.32 11.98 0.40
CA ILE A 54 18.83 11.50 -0.91
C ILE A 54 18.50 10.01 -0.84
N GLU A 55 19.34 9.20 -0.19
CA GLU A 55 19.11 7.76 -0.01
C GLU A 55 17.86 7.45 0.84
N LYS A 56 17.39 8.40 1.67
CA LYS A 56 16.14 8.26 2.44
C LYS A 56 14.89 8.67 1.69
N ILE A 57 14.98 9.10 0.44
CA ILE A 57 13.79 9.40 -0.38
C ILE A 57 13.10 8.08 -0.76
N ASP A 58 11.94 7.83 -0.15
CA ASP A 58 11.18 6.62 -0.40
C ASP A 58 10.25 6.75 -1.62
N ILE A 59 10.63 6.12 -2.72
CA ILE A 59 9.81 6.03 -3.93
C ILE A 59 8.80 4.88 -3.84
N GLY A 60 9.20 3.76 -3.24
CA GLY A 60 8.42 2.54 -3.21
C GLY A 60 7.23 2.63 -2.27
N GLY A 61 7.46 3.08 -1.04
CA GLY A 61 6.45 3.22 -0.01
C GLY A 61 5.36 4.20 -0.43
N VAL A 62 5.74 5.37 -0.94
CA VAL A 62 4.77 6.37 -1.45
C VAL A 62 3.96 5.81 -2.62
N SER A 63 4.59 5.03 -3.52
CA SER A 63 3.88 4.40 -4.63
C SER A 63 2.84 3.38 -4.15
N LEU A 64 3.16 2.57 -3.13
CA LEU A 64 2.24 1.60 -2.52
C LEU A 64 1.08 2.29 -1.81
N ILE A 65 1.35 3.36 -1.04
CA ILE A 65 0.30 4.18 -0.40
C ILE A 65 -0.69 4.70 -1.44
N ARG A 66 -0.17 5.28 -2.53
CA ARG A 66 -1.01 5.82 -3.60
C ARG A 66 -1.81 4.74 -4.33
N ALA A 67 -1.22 3.57 -4.56
CA ALA A 67 -1.91 2.47 -5.23
C ALA A 67 -3.08 1.95 -4.38
N GLY A 68 -2.84 1.68 -3.08
CA GLY A 68 -3.89 1.23 -2.18
C GLY A 68 -4.99 2.28 -2.00
N ALA A 69 -4.62 3.55 -1.82
CA ALA A 69 -5.59 4.64 -1.70
C ALA A 69 -6.43 4.84 -2.98
N LYS A 70 -5.86 4.60 -4.16
CA LYS A 70 -6.61 4.68 -5.43
C LYS A 70 -7.66 3.57 -5.52
N ASN A 71 -7.37 2.37 -5.04
CA ASN A 71 -8.27 1.22 -5.08
C ASN A 71 -8.99 0.98 -3.73
N PHE A 72 -9.37 2.04 -3.03
CA PHE A 72 -9.94 1.97 -1.68
C PHE A 72 -11.25 1.16 -1.57
N ASN A 73 -11.94 0.91 -2.68
CA ASN A 73 -13.12 0.05 -2.73
C ASN A 73 -12.77 -1.40 -2.38
N ASP A 74 -11.60 -1.85 -2.87
CA ASP A 74 -11.18 -3.25 -2.83
C ASP A 74 -9.96 -3.46 -1.90
N VAL A 75 -9.22 -2.40 -1.56
CA VAL A 75 -7.96 -2.48 -0.81
C VAL A 75 -7.95 -1.52 0.37
N VAL A 76 -7.62 -2.04 1.54
CA VAL A 76 -7.35 -1.23 2.73
C VAL A 76 -5.87 -0.84 2.75
N ILE A 77 -5.59 0.46 2.92
CA ILE A 77 -4.23 0.99 3.06
C ILE A 77 -4.01 1.53 4.48
N VAL A 78 -2.90 1.12 5.09
CA VAL A 78 -2.46 1.54 6.41
C VAL A 78 -1.06 2.16 6.29
N PRO A 79 -0.95 3.50 6.22
CA PRO A 79 0.30 4.19 5.90
C PRO A 79 1.20 4.44 7.13
N SER A 80 0.80 3.92 8.30
CA SER A 80 1.55 4.08 9.54
C SER A 80 1.20 3.00 10.56
N LYS A 81 2.20 2.50 11.30
CA LYS A 81 1.99 1.66 12.50
C LYS A 81 1.04 2.27 13.53
N ALA A 82 0.94 3.60 13.59
CA ALA A 82 0.02 4.28 14.52
C ALA A 82 -1.45 3.90 14.27
N GLU A 83 -1.78 3.51 13.03
CA GLU A 83 -3.13 3.20 12.57
C GLU A 83 -3.58 1.74 12.84
N TYR A 84 -2.73 0.91 13.45
CA TYR A 84 -3.07 -0.49 13.75
C TYR A 84 -4.24 -0.62 14.73
N LYS A 85 -4.31 0.28 15.72
CA LYS A 85 -5.40 0.31 16.70
C LYS A 85 -6.75 0.66 16.02
N PRO A 86 -6.85 1.73 15.22
CA PRO A 86 -8.04 1.99 14.39
C PRO A 86 -8.45 0.82 13.49
N LEU A 87 -7.48 0.17 12.83
CA LEU A 87 -7.74 -0.98 11.94
C LEU A 87 -8.38 -2.16 12.68
N THR A 88 -7.78 -2.56 13.81
CA THR A 88 -8.28 -3.70 14.61
C THR A 88 -9.69 -3.46 15.16
N ARG A 89 -10.05 -2.20 15.42
CA ARG A 89 -11.40 -1.82 15.85
C ARG A 89 -12.45 -2.02 14.75
N HIS A 90 -12.14 -1.61 13.51
CA HIS A 90 -13.07 -1.69 12.37
C HIS A 90 -13.28 -3.11 11.86
N ARG A 91 -12.31 -4.01 12.05
CA ARG A 91 -12.42 -5.42 11.61
C ARG A 91 -13.59 -6.17 12.27
N ASN A 92 -13.99 -5.76 13.47
CA ASN A 92 -15.08 -6.40 14.22
C ASN A 92 -16.49 -5.99 13.76
N GLU A 93 -16.64 -4.98 12.90
CA GLU A 93 -17.95 -4.42 12.55
C GLU A 93 -18.40 -4.69 11.10
N LYS A 94 -17.49 -5.02 10.16
CA LYS A 94 -17.85 -5.20 8.73
C LYS A 94 -17.13 -6.31 7.94
N TRP A 95 -16.09 -6.94 8.47
CA TRP A 95 -15.21 -7.80 7.65
C TRP A 95 -15.16 -9.28 8.09
N CYS A 96 -15.77 -9.64 9.22
CA CYS A 96 -15.82 -11.03 9.72
C CYS A 96 -17.19 -11.71 9.56
N THR A 97 -18.13 -11.12 8.82
CA THR A 97 -19.37 -11.79 8.42
C THR A 97 -19.28 -12.18 6.94
N ASN A 98 -18.50 -13.22 6.67
CA ASN A 98 -18.67 -14.14 5.55
C ASN A 98 -18.07 -15.49 5.97
#